data_AF-A0A7V0R435-F1
#
_entry.id   AF-A0A7V0R435-F1
#
_cell.length_a   1.000
_cell.length_b   1.000
_cell.length_c   1.000
_cell.angle_alpha   90.00
_cell.angle_beta   90.00
_cell.angle_gamma   90.00
#
_symmetry.space_group_name_H-M   'P 1'
#
loop_
_entity.id
_entity.type
_entity.pdbx_description
1 polymer ?
#
loop_
_entity_poly.entity_id
_entity_poly.type
_entity_poly.pdbx_seq_one_letter_code
_entity_poly.pdbx_strand_id
1 'polypeptide(L)'
;MIRLRDITLPFDHKEEVLASSILERLGIPEHQLLNFTIVHKSIDARRKNHIVAVYTIDVGLKNEPELLSRFSKDIRISAGPCMNYQLPTVGNIHGPSPVVVGSGPCGLFVALILAQLGFKPVLIERGKEVSSRVKDVQNFWHKGQLDPESNV
;
A
#
# COMPACT_ATOMS: atom_id res chain seq x y z
N MET A 1 13.05 -9.42 5.39
CA MET A 1 12.87 -9.27 3.94
C MET A 1 14.02 -8.45 3.36
N ILE A 2 14.46 -8.81 2.16
CA ILE A 2 15.47 -8.05 1.40
C ILE A 2 14.75 -7.25 0.31
N ARG A 3 15.10 -5.97 0.16
CA ARG A 3 14.57 -5.09 -0.88
C ARG A 3 15.49 -5.07 -2.09
N LEU A 4 14.93 -5.41 -3.24
CA LEU A 4 15.53 -5.29 -4.56
C LEU A 4 14.94 -4.08 -5.28
N ARG A 5 15.80 -3.17 -5.75
CA ARG A 5 15.42 -1.99 -6.53
C ARG A 5 15.85 -2.13 -7.98
N ASP A 6 15.16 -1.40 -8.84
CA ASP A 6 15.46 -1.24 -10.26
C ASP A 6 15.46 -2.56 -11.08
N ILE A 7 14.62 -3.52 -10.72
CA ILE A 7 14.38 -4.69 -11.57
C ILE A 7 13.59 -4.21 -12.79
N THR A 8 14.23 -4.25 -13.96
CA THR A 8 13.68 -3.70 -15.21
C THR A 8 13.29 -4.82 -16.15
N LEU A 9 12.02 -4.84 -16.58
CA LEU A 9 11.49 -5.85 -17.49
C LEU A 9 10.72 -5.20 -18.65
N PRO A 10 10.63 -5.84 -19.83
CA PRO A 10 9.71 -5.41 -20.89
C PRO A 10 8.30 -5.25 -20.36
N PHE A 11 7.53 -4.25 -20.78
CA PHE A 11 6.19 -3.98 -20.21
C PHE A 11 5.22 -5.18 -20.29
N ASP A 12 5.34 -5.99 -21.34
CA ASP A 12 4.50 -7.14 -21.68
C ASP A 12 5.08 -8.50 -21.21
N HIS A 13 6.06 -8.50 -20.29
CA HIS A 13 6.57 -9.74 -19.68
C HIS A 13 5.45 -10.52 -18.98
N LYS A 14 5.61 -11.84 -18.96
CA LYS A 14 4.80 -12.72 -18.13
C LYS A 14 5.31 -12.73 -16.69
N GLU A 15 4.45 -13.07 -15.74
CA GLU A 15 4.78 -13.07 -14.31
C GLU A 15 5.95 -14.01 -13.95
N GLU A 16 6.12 -15.13 -14.67
CA GLU A 16 7.21 -16.08 -14.41
C GLU A 16 8.60 -15.48 -14.64
N VAL A 17 8.68 -14.47 -15.52
CA VAL A 17 9.92 -13.75 -15.80
C VAL A 17 10.35 -12.95 -14.58
N LEU A 18 9.40 -12.39 -13.81
CA LEU A 18 9.71 -11.61 -12.62
C LEU A 18 10.40 -12.45 -11.54
N ALA A 19 9.83 -13.63 -11.25
CA ALA A 19 10.41 -14.57 -10.30
C ALA A 19 11.81 -15.02 -10.75
N SER A 20 11.95 -15.35 -12.05
CA SER A 20 13.23 -15.76 -12.63
C SER A 20 14.29 -14.65 -12.54
N SER A 21 13.92 -13.40 -12.82
CA SER A 21 14.83 -12.25 -12.69
C SER A 21 15.23 -11.97 -11.24
N ILE A 22 14.38 -12.24 -10.25
CA ILE A 22 14.74 -12.16 -8.82
C ILE A 22 15.82 -13.21 -8.50
N LEU A 23 15.61 -14.46 -8.92
CA LEU A 23 16.54 -15.57 -8.68
C LEU A 23 17.89 -15.32 -9.34
N GLU A 24 17.88 -14.86 -10.60
CA GLU A 24 19.08 -14.49 -11.35
C GLU A 24 19.83 -13.34 -10.67
N ARG A 25 19.11 -12.30 -10.27
CA ARG A 25 19.71 -11.11 -9.63
C ARG A 25 20.38 -11.44 -8.30
N LEU A 26 19.79 -12.35 -7.53
CA LEU A 26 20.34 -12.78 -6.23
C LEU A 26 21.30 -13.96 -6.34
N GLY A 27 21.32 -14.66 -7.48
CA GLY A 27 22.11 -15.87 -7.69
C GLY A 27 21.75 -16.96 -6.69
N ILE A 28 20.45 -17.18 -6.46
CA ILE A 28 19.93 -18.19 -5.52
C ILE A 28 19.04 -19.21 -6.24
N PRO A 29 18.96 -20.45 -5.73
CA PRO A 29 18.01 -21.42 -6.23
C PRO A 29 16.59 -21.13 -5.76
N GLU A 30 15.60 -21.59 -6.52
CA GLU A 30 14.17 -21.32 -6.30
C GLU A 30 13.68 -21.70 -4.88
N HIS A 31 14.17 -22.81 -4.33
CA HIS A 31 13.78 -23.28 -2.99
C HIS A 31 14.21 -22.38 -1.82
N GLN A 32 15.07 -21.38 -2.06
CA GLN A 32 15.46 -20.38 -1.07
C GLN A 32 14.52 -19.17 -1.07
N LEU A 33 13.78 -18.94 -2.16
CA LEU A 33 12.76 -17.91 -2.27
C LEU A 33 11.47 -18.39 -1.63
N LEU A 34 11.07 -17.79 -0.51
CA LEU A 34 9.83 -18.16 0.19
C LEU A 34 8.62 -17.43 -0.40
N ASN A 35 8.78 -16.13 -0.60
CA ASN A 35 7.77 -15.26 -1.20
C ASN A 35 8.43 -13.97 -1.71
N PHE A 36 7.68 -13.21 -2.49
CA PHE A 36 8.05 -11.84 -2.84
C PHE A 36 6.81 -10.97 -2.92
N THR A 37 7.00 -9.67 -2.65
CA THR A 37 5.94 -8.66 -2.69
C THR A 37 6.43 -7.48 -3.50
N ILE A 38 5.63 -7.05 -4.49
CA ILE A 38 5.91 -5.84 -5.25
C ILE A 38 5.59 -4.64 -4.36
N VAL A 39 6.62 -3.89 -3.97
CA VAL A 39 6.48 -2.66 -3.16
C VAL A 39 6.07 -1.49 -4.05
N HIS A 40 6.68 -1.43 -5.24
CA HIS A 40 6.41 -0.38 -6.19
C HIS A 40 6.64 -0.89 -7.61
N LYS A 41 5.77 -0.49 -8.53
CA LYS A 41 5.89 -0.73 -9.97
C LYS A 41 5.70 0.60 -10.67
N SER A 42 6.70 1.03 -11.43
CA SER A 42 6.59 2.18 -12.32
C SER A 42 6.76 1.73 -13.77
N ILE A 43 6.33 2.59 -14.70
CA ILE A 43 6.47 2.36 -16.13
C ILE A 43 7.36 3.47 -16.67
N ASP A 44 8.46 3.09 -17.33
CA ASP A 44 9.25 4.01 -18.14
C ASP A 44 8.81 3.88 -19.60
N ALA A 45 8.03 4.87 -20.05
CA ALA A 45 7.50 4.96 -21.41
C ALA A 45 8.17 6.09 -22.22
N ARG A 46 9.37 6.56 -21.81
CA ARG A 46 10.06 7.68 -22.50
C ARG A 46 10.48 7.33 -23.93
N ARG A 47 10.61 6.04 -24.25
CA ARG A 47 10.97 5.53 -25.58
C ARG A 47 9.79 4.75 -26.16
N LYS A 48 9.21 5.27 -27.25
CA LYS A 48 7.97 4.71 -27.87
C LYS A 48 8.06 3.21 -28.19
N ASN A 49 9.24 2.73 -28.61
CA ASN A 49 9.45 1.32 -28.99
C ASN A 49 10.13 0.50 -27.87
N HIS A 50 10.30 1.07 -26.67
CA HIS A 50 10.98 0.41 -25.56
C HIS A 50 10.36 0.87 -24.25
N ILE A 51 9.17 0.33 -23.97
CA ILE A 51 8.44 0.57 -22.72
C ILE A 51 8.85 -0.53 -21.74
N VAL A 52 9.32 -0.12 -20.57
CA VAL A 52 9.78 -1.05 -19.53
C VAL A 52 9.03 -0.81 -18.23
N ALA A 53 8.77 -1.89 -17.49
CA ALA A 53 8.31 -1.86 -16.12
C ALA A 53 9.53 -1.89 -15.19
N VAL A 54 9.58 -0.96 -14.24
CA VAL A 54 10.63 -0.89 -13.22
C VAL A 54 10.02 -1.24 -11.87
N TYR A 55 10.59 -2.25 -11.22
CA TYR A 55 10.07 -2.82 -9.98
C TYR A 55 10.99 -2.55 -8.79
N THR A 56 10.36 -2.30 -7.65
CA THR A 56 10.95 -2.48 -6.32
C THR A 56 10.21 -3.60 -5.61
N ILE A 57 10.94 -4.60 -5.14
CA ILE A 57 10.38 -5.85 -4.62
C ILE A 57 11.01 -6.16 -3.27
N ASP A 58 10.19 -6.56 -2.31
CA ASP A 58 10.66 -7.16 -1.06
C ASP A 58 10.57 -8.68 -1.19
N VAL A 59 11.67 -9.38 -0.94
CA VAL A 59 11.75 -10.84 -1.00
C VAL A 59 11.93 -11.41 0.41
N GLY A 60 11.20 -12.47 0.72
CA GLY A 60 11.42 -13.30 1.90
C GLY A 60 12.27 -14.50 1.55
N LEU A 61 13.39 -14.69 2.26
CA LEU A 61 14.33 -15.79 2.03
C LEU A 61 14.58 -16.56 3.33
N LYS A 62 15.05 -17.82 3.22
CA LYS A 62 15.47 -18.61 4.40
C LYS A 62 16.70 -18.03 5.10
N ASN A 63 17.70 -17.57 4.34
CA ASN A 63 19.00 -17.08 4.86
C ASN A 63 19.26 -15.62 4.47
N GLU A 64 18.43 -14.69 4.95
CA GLU A 64 18.57 -13.26 4.62
C GLU A 64 19.92 -12.62 5.04
N PRO A 65 20.47 -12.87 6.25
CA PRO A 65 21.67 -12.17 6.73
C PRO A 65 22.93 -12.47 5.90
N GLU A 66 23.08 -13.71 5.46
CA GLU A 66 24.20 -14.16 4.62
C GLU A 66 24.18 -13.43 3.27
N LEU A 67 22.99 -13.35 2.67
CA LEU A 67 22.83 -12.73 1.37
C LEU A 67 22.99 -11.20 1.43
N LEU A 68 22.49 -10.55 2.48
CA LEU A 68 22.76 -9.14 2.74
C LEU A 68 24.26 -8.85 2.90
N SER A 69 25.00 -9.74 3.56
CA SER A 69 26.45 -9.61 3.71
C SER A 69 27.17 -9.71 2.36
N ARG A 70 26.75 -10.67 1.51
CA ARG A 70 27.26 -10.86 0.14
C ARG A 70 27.04 -9.62 -0.74
N PHE A 71 25.90 -8.96 -0.60
CA PHE A 71 25.52 -7.79 -1.40
C PHE A 71 25.71 -6.45 -0.68
N SER A 72 26.51 -6.39 0.39
CA SER A 72 26.73 -5.20 1.21
C SER A 72 27.19 -3.94 0.45
N LYS A 73 27.77 -4.09 -0.75
CA LYS A 73 28.20 -2.98 -1.62
C LYS A 73 27.17 -2.57 -2.68
N ASP A 74 26.14 -3.37 -2.95
CA ASP A 74 25.12 -3.05 -3.96
C ASP A 74 23.96 -2.30 -3.32
N ILE A 75 23.87 -0.99 -3.56
CA ILE A 75 22.79 -0.14 -3.01
C ILE A 75 21.39 -0.55 -3.47
N ARG A 76 21.28 -1.30 -4.57
CA ARG A 76 20.00 -1.82 -5.09
C ARG A 76 19.50 -3.02 -4.31
N ILE A 77 20.33 -3.61 -3.45
CA ILE A 77 20.00 -4.77 -2.62
C ILE A 77 20.24 -4.39 -1.16
N SER A 78 19.17 -4.17 -0.42
CA SER A 78 19.27 -3.74 0.99
C SER A 78 18.33 -4.54 1.87
N ALA A 79 18.47 -4.43 3.19
CA ALA A 79 17.38 -4.81 4.06
C ALA A 79 16.12 -3.98 3.69
N GLY A 80 14.96 -4.64 3.66
CA GLY A 80 13.68 -3.95 3.51
C GLY A 80 13.32 -3.23 4.82
N PRO A 81 12.79 -1.99 4.77
CA PRO A 81 12.30 -1.32 5.96
C PRO A 81 11.13 -2.10 6.56
N CYS A 82 10.98 -2.03 7.89
CA CYS A 82 9.76 -2.49 8.54
C CYS A 82 8.62 -1.54 8.16
N MET A 83 7.65 -2.04 7.39
CA MET A 83 6.48 -1.27 6.93
C MET A 83 5.27 -1.46 7.83
N ASN A 84 5.39 -2.22 8.91
CA ASN A 84 4.30 -2.46 9.84
C ASN A 84 3.99 -1.16 10.58
N TYR A 85 2.75 -0.69 10.47
CA TYR A 85 2.28 0.44 11.25
C TYR A 85 2.33 0.10 12.74
N GLN A 86 3.06 0.90 13.51
CA GLN A 86 3.15 0.77 14.96
C GLN A 86 2.17 1.75 15.59
N LEU A 87 1.17 1.21 16.29
CA LEU A 87 0.28 2.02 17.11
C LEU A 87 1.11 2.67 18.23
N PRO A 88 0.87 3.96 18.53
CA PRO A 88 1.55 4.61 19.65
C PRO A 88 1.16 3.95 20.97
N THR A 89 2.13 3.84 21.89
CA THR A 89 1.83 3.45 23.27
C THR A 89 1.00 4.55 23.93
N VAL A 90 -0.18 4.18 24.42
CA VAL A 90 -1.05 5.07 25.18
C VAL A 90 -1.13 4.62 26.63
N GLY A 91 -1.21 5.58 27.54
CA GLY A 91 -1.45 5.30 28.96
C GLY A 91 -2.91 4.91 29.22
N ASN A 92 -3.32 5.00 30.49
CA ASN A 92 -4.71 4.78 30.84
C ASN A 92 -5.62 5.82 30.15
N ILE A 93 -6.65 5.32 29.47
CA ILE A 93 -7.63 6.14 28.77
C ILE A 93 -8.62 6.67 29.79
N HIS A 94 -8.67 7.98 29.95
CA HIS A 94 -9.58 8.69 30.84
C HIS A 94 -10.33 9.77 30.07
N GLY A 95 -11.56 10.06 30.50
CA GLY A 95 -12.39 11.12 29.92
C GLY A 95 -13.41 10.63 28.90
N PRO A 96 -14.11 11.57 28.25
CA PRO A 96 -15.18 11.25 27.31
C PRO A 96 -14.65 10.67 26.01
N SER A 97 -15.51 9.91 25.31
CA SER A 97 -15.26 9.44 23.95
C SER A 97 -14.94 10.60 23.01
N PRO A 98 -13.85 10.55 22.22
CA PRO A 98 -13.56 11.55 21.21
C PRO A 98 -14.66 11.59 20.14
N VAL A 99 -14.98 12.78 19.65
CA VAL A 99 -15.91 12.96 18.52
C VAL A 99 -15.10 13.26 17.26
N VAL A 100 -15.35 12.51 16.20
CA VAL A 100 -14.78 12.73 14.87
C VAL A 100 -15.90 13.19 13.95
N VAL A 101 -15.71 14.36 13.32
CA VAL A 101 -16.72 14.97 12.43
C VAL A 101 -16.26 14.84 10.99
N GLY A 102 -17.06 14.17 10.18
CA GLY A 102 -16.78 13.83 8.78
C GLY A 102 -16.23 12.41 8.63
N SER A 103 -16.83 11.65 7.73
CA SER A 103 -16.48 10.27 7.35
C SER A 103 -15.71 10.18 6.04
N GLY A 104 -15.08 11.29 5.62
CA GLY A 104 -14.07 11.25 4.56
C GLY A 104 -12.82 10.47 4.98
N PRO A 105 -11.83 10.31 4.09
CA PRO A 105 -10.62 9.52 4.37
C PRO A 105 -9.94 9.94 5.68
N CYS A 106 -9.77 11.24 5.91
CA CYS A 106 -9.16 11.76 7.14
C CYS A 106 -9.91 11.28 8.41
N GLY A 107 -11.22 11.49 8.48
CA GLY A 107 -12.01 11.11 9.65
C GLY A 107 -12.10 9.59 9.86
N LEU A 108 -12.18 8.81 8.78
CA LEU A 108 -12.13 7.34 8.85
C LEU A 108 -10.81 6.84 9.45
N PHE A 109 -9.67 7.37 9.00
CA PHE A 109 -8.37 6.99 9.56
C PHE A 109 -8.25 7.41 11.03
N VAL A 110 -8.69 8.62 11.40
CA VAL A 110 -8.67 9.08 12.79
C VAL A 110 -9.54 8.17 13.68
N ALA A 111 -10.77 7.90 13.27
CA ALA A 111 -11.69 7.04 14.01
C ALA A 111 -11.15 5.59 14.13
N LEU A 112 -10.55 5.05 13.06
CA LEU A 112 -9.94 3.72 13.08
C LEU A 112 -8.80 3.64 14.10
N ILE A 113 -7.85 4.58 14.07
CA ILE A 113 -6.70 4.58 14.98
C ILE A 113 -7.17 4.76 16.42
N LEU A 114 -8.08 5.70 16.70
CA LEU A 114 -8.64 5.89 18.03
C LEU A 114 -9.38 4.65 18.53
N ALA A 115 -10.13 3.96 17.67
CA ALA A 115 -10.81 2.72 18.02
C ALA A 115 -9.82 1.59 18.33
N GLN A 116 -8.78 1.41 17.52
CA GLN A 116 -7.71 0.43 17.76
C GLN A 116 -6.95 0.70 19.06
N LEU A 117 -6.79 1.97 19.42
CA LEU A 117 -6.19 2.40 20.69
C LEU A 117 -7.17 2.32 21.86
N GLY A 118 -8.44 1.96 21.66
CA GLY A 118 -9.43 1.75 22.74
C GLY A 118 -10.20 3.01 23.18
N PHE A 119 -10.06 4.15 22.49
CA PHE A 119 -10.69 5.43 22.87
C PHE A 119 -12.21 5.49 22.60
N LYS A 120 -12.79 4.49 21.92
CA LYS A 120 -14.23 4.41 21.61
C LYS A 120 -14.76 5.70 20.94
N PRO A 121 -14.19 6.14 19.81
CA PRO A 121 -14.60 7.38 19.17
C PRO A 121 -16.03 7.32 18.64
N VAL A 122 -16.71 8.46 18.64
CA VAL A 122 -18.00 8.67 17.98
C VAL A 122 -17.75 9.38 16.65
N LEU A 123 -18.01 8.68 15.54
CA LEU A 123 -17.90 9.25 14.19
C LEU A 123 -19.27 9.74 13.73
N ILE A 124 -19.35 11.02 13.35
CA ILE A 124 -20.56 11.62 12.79
C ILE A 124 -20.29 12.15 11.39
N GLU A 125 -21.28 12.01 10.51
CA GLU A 125 -21.26 12.47 9.13
C GLU A 125 -22.60 13.15 8.84
N ARG A 126 -22.56 14.30 8.14
CA ARG A 126 -23.78 15.01 7.71
C ARG A 126 -24.43 14.32 6.51
N GLY A 127 -23.61 13.76 5.63
CA GLY A 127 -24.06 13.06 4.44
C GLY A 127 -24.67 11.69 4.72
N LYS A 128 -25.24 11.10 3.68
CA LYS A 128 -25.88 9.78 3.75
C LYS A 128 -24.86 8.65 3.61
N GLU A 129 -25.29 7.45 3.99
CA GLU A 129 -24.59 6.20 3.66
C GLU A 129 -24.27 6.13 2.16
N VAL A 130 -23.12 5.56 1.80
CA VAL A 130 -22.61 5.52 0.42
C VAL A 130 -23.65 4.96 -0.58
N SER A 131 -24.40 3.93 -0.20
CA SER A 131 -25.42 3.31 -1.05
C SER A 131 -26.56 4.27 -1.39
N SER A 132 -26.93 5.16 -0.47
CA SER A 132 -27.94 6.19 -0.65
C SER A 132 -27.38 7.40 -1.39
N ARG A 133 -26.17 7.87 -1.02
CA ARG A 133 -25.47 8.98 -1.68
C ARG A 133 -25.22 8.71 -3.16
N VAL A 134 -24.88 7.48 -3.54
CA VAL A 134 -24.72 7.10 -4.96
C VAL A 134 -26.00 7.38 -5.76
N LYS A 135 -27.18 7.11 -5.19
CA LYS A 135 -28.47 7.38 -5.86
C LYS A 135 -28.72 8.88 -6.01
N ASP A 136 -28.41 9.66 -4.98
CA ASP A 136 -28.57 11.12 -4.99
C ASP A 136 -27.64 11.77 -6.04
N VAL A 137 -26.38 11.34 -6.08
CA VAL A 137 -25.40 11.77 -7.10
C VAL A 137 -25.88 11.41 -8.50
N GLN A 138 -26.39 10.19 -8.71
CA GLN A 138 -26.94 9.78 -9.99
C GLN A 138 -28.16 10.63 -10.39
N ASN A 139 -29.09 10.90 -9.46
CA ASN A 139 -30.24 11.76 -9.73
C ASN A 139 -29.80 13.19 -10.08
N PHE A 140 -28.79 13.72 -9.39
CA PHE A 140 -28.21 15.01 -9.72
C PHE A 140 -27.63 15.03 -11.15
N TRP A 141 -26.82 14.04 -11.53
CA TRP A 141 -26.22 13.98 -12.86
C TRP A 141 -27.22 13.76 -13.99
N HIS A 142 -28.27 12.97 -13.77
CA HIS A 142 -29.25 12.65 -14.83
C HIS A 142 -30.41 13.64 -14.90
N LYS A 143 -30.80 14.23 -13.77
CA LYS A 143 -32.03 15.05 -13.66
C LYS A 143 -31.77 16.47 -13.17
N GLY A 144 -30.53 16.85 -12.85
CA GLY A 144 -30.18 18.17 -12.33
C GLY A 144 -30.67 18.43 -10.90
N GLN A 145 -31.15 17.41 -10.19
CA GLN A 145 -31.71 17.54 -8.84
C GLN A 145 -30.61 17.43 -7.79
N LEU A 146 -30.15 18.57 -7.26
CA LEU A 146 -29.12 18.63 -6.24
C LEU A 146 -29.72 18.45 -4.83
N ASP A 147 -29.16 17.53 -4.05
CA ASP A 147 -29.32 17.46 -2.60
C ASP A 147 -28.08 18.09 -1.94
N PRO A 148 -28.18 19.29 -1.31
CA PRO A 148 -27.04 19.98 -0.68
C PRO A 148 -26.37 19.19 0.45
N GLU A 149 -27.05 18.21 1.05
CA GLU A 149 -26.52 17.37 2.12
C GLU A 149 -26.00 16.02 1.62
N SER A 150 -26.27 15.66 0.36
CA SER A 150 -25.91 14.35 -0.21
C SER A 150 -25.50 14.49 -1.69
N ASN A 151 -24.23 14.82 -1.93
CA ASN A 151 -23.68 15.12 -3.24
C ASN A 151 -22.26 14.56 -3.44
N VAL A 152 -21.59 14.97 -4.53
CA VAL A 152 -20.28 14.46 -4.97
C VAL A 152 -19.19 14.72 -3.95
#